data_AF-A0A8C4HP46-F1
#
_entry.id   AF-A0A8C4HP46-F1
#
_cell.length_a   1.000
_cell.length_b   1.000
_cell.length_c   1.000
_cell.angle_alpha   90.00
_cell.angle_beta   90.00
_cell.angle_gamma   90.00
#
_symmetry.space_group_name_H-M   'P 1'
#
loop_
_entity.id
_entity.type
_entity.pdbx_description
1 polymer ?
#
loop_
_entity_poly.entity_id
_entity_poly.type
_entity_poly.pdbx_seq_one_letter_code
_entity_poly.pdbx_strand_id
1 'polypeptide(L)'
;MQTSLYSPIKSEDPPAPQSPKCYGITGPISEDLPEEADLIQTKELVQSLTSYDVFEDNLELRHREEVLKRLEALYKEWLKEVCVRMNVPEAVTAKVGGKIFPFGSYHLGVHSKGADIDALCVGPGFIERKDFFTSFFEKLKAQKEVKDLRAIEEAFVPVIKMSFDGIEIDLVFAKLAQRSVPDNIDLLNENLLTNIDKFCIRSLNGYRVTEEILRLVPNIYNFRLALRAIKMWAKRRNIYSNMLGFLGGVYPNATASTLVIKFFKVYSMWEWPIPIRLRRVDDLHLNLPFWDPRVRPRDRYHLMPIITPSYPQQNTSFNVSPSTIAVITEEIERGHAITEEIQQKKVDWSKLFETPDFVEKYKHYILLKASSANTQQHLEWVGLVESKIRLLVGALERNVHISLAHVNQQSFTASTMGNNGEGMSTTWLIGLRFNTEQCKNTKIDLTSDLQSLSDTGMFFFFFKFTTNGNVVRHYKSYFYFVLLQSTAWLRAVRSTRRG
;
A
#
# COMPACT_ATOMS: atom_id res chain seq x y z
N MET A 1 64.73 49.81 3.32
CA MET A 1 63.70 49.43 4.31
C MET A 1 62.54 48.85 3.51
N GLN A 2 62.38 47.53 3.44
CA GLN A 2 61.50 46.73 4.33
C GLN A 2 60.06 47.27 4.28
N THR A 3 59.02 46.58 3.79
CA THR A 3 58.52 45.20 4.07
C THR A 3 57.47 44.83 2.99
N SER A 4 57.58 43.70 2.27
CA SER A 4 56.93 42.39 2.55
C SER A 4 55.45 42.46 2.92
N LEU A 5 54.58 41.86 2.09
CA LEU A 5 53.43 41.01 2.48
C LEU A 5 52.95 40.22 1.24
N TYR A 6 53.67 39.13 0.93
CA TYR A 6 53.14 38.02 0.13
C TYR A 6 52.24 37.18 1.06
N SER A 7 50.94 37.15 0.79
CA SER A 7 50.02 36.20 1.43
C SER A 7 50.17 34.84 0.75
N PRO A 8 50.45 33.74 1.49
CA PRO A 8 50.50 32.42 0.88
C PRO A 8 49.09 31.96 0.52
N ILE A 9 48.94 31.52 -0.73
CA ILE A 9 47.77 30.78 -1.22
C ILE A 9 47.67 29.53 -0.35
N LYS A 10 46.65 29.47 0.51
CA LYS A 10 46.28 28.24 1.21
C LYS A 10 45.84 27.25 0.14
N SER A 11 46.63 26.21 -0.06
CA SER A 11 46.18 24.99 -0.72
C SER A 11 44.93 24.51 -0.01
N GLU A 12 43.80 24.47 -0.73
CA GLU A 12 42.60 23.79 -0.24
C GLU A 12 42.99 22.33 0.01
N ASP A 13 42.88 21.91 1.28
CA ASP A 13 42.99 20.49 1.62
C ASP A 13 42.00 19.70 0.77
N PRO A 14 42.39 18.54 0.21
CA PRO A 14 41.44 17.68 -0.49
C PRO A 14 40.25 17.39 0.43
N PRO A 15 39.01 17.40 -0.08
CA PRO A 15 37.84 17.11 0.75
C PRO A 15 38.07 15.78 1.46
N ALA A 16 37.87 15.78 2.79
CA ALA A 16 38.00 14.58 3.60
C ALA A 16 37.27 13.42 2.89
N PRO A 17 37.87 12.21 2.81
CA PRO A 17 37.24 11.09 2.14
C PRO A 17 35.84 10.90 2.71
N GLN A 18 34.83 11.09 1.88
CA GLN A 18 33.44 10.87 2.27
C GLN A 18 33.36 9.45 2.84
N SER A 19 32.99 9.34 4.11
CA SER A 19 32.74 8.04 4.74
C SER A 19 31.87 7.21 3.81
N PRO A 20 32.21 5.93 3.54
CA PRO A 20 31.42 5.09 2.64
C PRO A 20 29.95 5.19 3.00
N LYS A 21 29.11 5.52 2.02
CA LYS A 21 27.67 5.71 2.23
C LYS A 21 27.09 4.36 2.64
N CYS A 22 26.92 4.15 3.95
CA CYS A 22 26.36 2.92 4.50
C CYS A 22 24.84 2.91 4.29
N TYR A 23 24.33 1.89 3.62
CA TYR A 23 22.90 1.69 3.38
C TYR A 23 22.38 0.66 4.39
N GLY A 24 21.46 1.05 5.26
CA GLY A 24 20.91 0.15 6.28
C GLY A 24 21.45 0.39 7.70
N ILE A 25 20.99 -0.43 8.64
CA ILE A 25 21.43 -0.42 10.04
C ILE A 25 22.57 -1.41 10.34
N THR A 26 22.89 -2.26 9.37
CA THR A 26 23.99 -3.23 9.37
C THR A 26 24.79 -3.05 8.08
N GLY A 27 26.02 -3.58 8.02
CA GLY A 27 26.77 -3.68 6.76
C GLY A 27 26.09 -4.62 5.75
N PRO A 28 26.53 -4.59 4.48
CA PRO A 28 26.03 -5.49 3.45
C PRO A 28 26.37 -6.95 3.78
N ILE A 29 25.53 -7.90 3.35
CA ILE A 29 25.82 -9.34 3.48
C ILE A 29 26.85 -9.77 2.43
N SER A 30 26.79 -9.19 1.24
CA SER A 30 27.75 -9.42 0.15
C SER A 30 27.82 -8.16 -0.71
N GLU A 31 29.03 -7.83 -1.15
CA GLU A 31 29.33 -6.73 -2.08
C GLU A 31 29.73 -7.27 -3.46
N ASP A 32 29.51 -8.56 -3.71
CA ASP A 32 29.90 -9.21 -4.95
C ASP A 32 29.24 -8.54 -6.16
N LEU A 33 30.01 -8.37 -7.22
CA LEU A 33 29.50 -7.88 -8.49
C LEU A 33 28.69 -8.99 -9.20
N PRO A 34 27.70 -8.62 -10.02
CA PRO A 34 26.90 -9.61 -10.74
C PRO A 34 27.72 -10.45 -11.72
N GLU A 35 27.42 -11.74 -11.79
CA GLU A 35 27.97 -12.63 -12.81
C GLU A 35 27.15 -12.56 -14.11
N GLU A 36 27.69 -13.10 -15.20
CA GLU A 36 26.97 -13.15 -16.48
C GLU A 36 25.63 -13.90 -16.36
N ALA A 37 25.59 -14.96 -15.56
CA ALA A 37 24.37 -15.69 -15.27
C ALA A 37 23.29 -14.82 -14.60
N ASP A 38 23.67 -13.93 -13.68
CA ASP A 38 22.75 -13.00 -13.01
C ASP A 38 22.17 -11.98 -14.00
N LEU A 39 22.99 -11.51 -14.94
CA LEU A 39 22.58 -10.57 -15.99
C LEU A 39 21.59 -11.23 -16.96
N ILE A 40 21.82 -12.48 -17.35
CA ILE A 40 20.90 -13.27 -18.17
C ILE A 40 19.57 -13.45 -17.42
N GLN A 41 19.62 -13.87 -16.15
CA GLN A 41 18.42 -14.02 -15.31
C GLN A 41 17.64 -12.71 -15.14
N THR A 42 18.32 -11.58 -15.04
CA THR A 42 17.66 -10.26 -15.00
C THR A 42 16.95 -9.94 -16.32
N LYS A 43 17.53 -10.29 -17.47
CA LYS A 43 16.86 -10.11 -18.77
C LYS A 43 15.60 -10.97 -18.88
N GLU A 44 15.67 -12.24 -18.46
CA GLU A 44 14.53 -13.16 -18.44
C GLU A 44 13.41 -12.69 -17.49
N LEU A 45 13.79 -12.16 -16.32
CA LEU A 45 12.85 -11.54 -15.38
C LEU A 45 12.15 -10.34 -16.04
N VAL A 46 12.90 -9.44 -16.69
CA VAL A 46 12.33 -8.27 -17.38
C VAL A 46 11.37 -8.70 -18.50
N GLN A 47 11.75 -9.69 -19.32
CA GLN A 47 10.88 -10.23 -20.37
C GLN A 47 9.57 -10.79 -19.80
N SER A 48 9.67 -11.55 -18.71
CA SER A 48 8.51 -12.09 -18.00
C SER A 48 7.61 -10.97 -17.50
N LEU A 49 8.17 -9.96 -16.82
CA LEU A 49 7.43 -8.80 -16.32
C LEU A 49 6.73 -8.03 -17.44
N THR A 50 7.39 -7.82 -18.58
CA THR A 50 6.79 -7.18 -19.76
C THR A 50 5.58 -7.95 -20.28
N SER A 51 5.62 -9.29 -20.28
CA SER A 51 4.48 -10.11 -20.73
C SER A 51 3.22 -9.96 -19.86
N TYR A 52 3.36 -9.43 -18.64
CA TYR A 52 2.26 -9.18 -17.71
C TYR A 52 1.84 -7.70 -17.64
N ASP A 53 2.31 -6.88 -18.58
CA ASP A 53 1.94 -5.46 -18.71
C ASP A 53 2.20 -4.65 -17.42
N VAL A 54 3.29 -4.98 -16.71
CA VAL A 54 3.62 -4.27 -15.46
C VAL A 54 4.28 -2.93 -15.69
N PHE A 55 4.77 -2.66 -16.91
CA PHE A 55 5.42 -1.41 -17.28
C PHE A 55 4.41 -0.50 -17.97
N GLU A 56 4.37 0.75 -17.53
CA GLU A 56 3.55 1.77 -18.19
C GLU A 56 4.26 2.31 -19.43
N ASP A 57 3.50 2.71 -20.44
CA ASP A 57 4.06 3.22 -21.68
C ASP A 57 4.55 4.69 -21.55
N ASN A 58 5.45 5.10 -22.44
CA ASN A 58 6.03 6.45 -22.42
C ASN A 58 5.02 7.57 -22.74
N LEU A 59 3.84 7.24 -23.30
CA LEU A 59 2.80 8.23 -23.60
C LEU A 59 2.00 8.51 -22.33
N GLU A 60 1.57 7.46 -21.62
CA GLU A 60 0.90 7.51 -20.33
C GLU A 60 1.78 8.17 -19.26
N LEU A 61 3.09 7.88 -19.23
CA LEU A 61 4.02 8.57 -18.33
C LEU A 61 4.06 10.08 -18.55
N ARG A 62 4.14 10.52 -19.82
CA ARG A 62 4.11 11.95 -20.18
C ARG A 62 2.76 12.58 -19.85
N HIS A 63 1.67 11.88 -20.11
CA HIS A 63 0.32 12.32 -19.76
C HIS A 63 0.20 12.59 -18.25
N ARG A 64 0.69 11.66 -17.41
CA ARG A 64 0.73 11.84 -15.95
C ARG A 64 1.55 13.05 -15.52
N GLU A 65 2.71 13.27 -16.13
CA GLU A 65 3.54 14.46 -15.85
C GLU A 65 2.83 15.76 -16.23
N GLU A 66 2.13 15.79 -17.37
CA GLU A 66 1.37 16.94 -17.83
C GLU A 66 0.19 17.25 -16.90
N VAL A 67 -0.56 16.22 -16.47
CA VAL A 67 -1.64 16.36 -15.48
C VAL A 67 -1.12 16.91 -14.16
N LEU A 68 0.02 16.40 -13.64
CA LEU A 68 0.63 16.93 -12.42
C LEU A 68 1.07 18.39 -12.55
N LYS A 69 1.67 18.77 -13.70
CA LYS A 69 2.05 20.17 -13.97
C LYS A 69 0.84 21.10 -14.00
N ARG A 70 -0.25 20.67 -14.64
CA ARG A 70 -1.51 21.42 -14.68
C ARG A 70 -2.14 21.55 -13.29
N LEU A 71 -2.14 20.47 -12.51
CA LEU A 71 -2.64 20.47 -11.14
C LEU A 71 -1.82 21.41 -10.24
N GLU A 72 -0.49 21.40 -10.36
CA GLU A 72 0.37 22.34 -9.62
C GLU A 72 0.11 23.80 -10.03
N ALA A 73 -0.11 24.07 -11.31
CA ALA A 73 -0.46 25.41 -11.78
C ALA A 73 -1.78 25.90 -11.16
N LEU A 74 -2.82 25.06 -11.15
CA LEU A 74 -4.09 25.37 -10.49
C LEU A 74 -3.93 25.61 -8.98
N TYR A 75 -3.07 24.83 -8.33
CA TYR A 75 -2.77 24.98 -6.91
C TYR A 75 -2.04 26.30 -6.60
N LYS A 76 -1.02 26.65 -7.39
CA LYS A 76 -0.29 27.92 -7.27
C LYS A 76 -1.19 29.13 -7.57
N GLU A 77 -2.08 29.01 -8.56
CA GLU A 77 -3.08 30.04 -8.86
C GLU A 77 -4.05 30.24 -7.69
N TRP A 78 -4.60 29.14 -7.15
CA TRP A 78 -5.46 29.18 -5.97
C TRP A 78 -4.78 29.86 -4.78
N LEU A 79 -3.52 29.55 -4.48
CA LEU A 79 -2.80 30.21 -3.39
C LEU A 79 -2.70 31.73 -3.58
N LYS A 80 -2.52 32.20 -4.81
CA LYS A 80 -2.53 33.64 -5.13
C LYS A 80 -3.92 34.25 -4.92
N GLU A 81 -4.99 33.58 -5.34
CA GLU A 81 -6.37 34.00 -5.10
C GLU A 81 -6.67 34.12 -3.60
N VAL A 82 -6.20 33.17 -2.78
CA VAL A 82 -6.34 33.24 -1.32
C VAL A 82 -5.58 34.44 -0.75
N CYS A 83 -4.35 34.70 -1.21
CA CYS A 83 -3.58 35.88 -0.79
C CYS A 83 -4.31 37.19 -1.11
N VAL A 84 -4.88 37.31 -2.31
CA VAL A 84 -5.68 38.48 -2.72
C VAL A 84 -6.90 38.65 -1.81
N ARG A 85 -7.64 37.58 -1.52
CA ARG A 85 -8.80 37.60 -0.61
C ARG A 85 -8.42 38.00 0.82
N MET A 86 -7.20 37.69 1.26
CA MET A 86 -6.65 38.08 2.56
C MET A 86 -6.01 39.48 2.57
N ASN A 87 -6.13 40.25 1.48
CA ASN A 87 -5.48 41.56 1.31
C ASN A 87 -3.96 41.53 1.50
N VAL A 88 -3.30 40.43 1.11
CA VAL A 88 -1.84 40.31 1.13
C VAL A 88 -1.24 41.16 -0.01
N PRO A 89 -0.22 42.00 0.24
CA PRO A 89 0.40 42.84 -0.78
C PRO A 89 0.92 42.03 -1.98
N GLU A 90 0.77 42.58 -3.19
CA GLU A 90 1.15 41.90 -4.45
C GLU A 90 2.60 41.40 -4.45
N ALA A 91 3.53 42.18 -3.90
CA ALA A 91 4.95 41.79 -3.78
C ALA A 91 5.17 40.52 -2.93
N VAL A 92 4.29 40.25 -1.96
CA VAL A 92 4.31 39.04 -1.12
C VAL A 92 3.53 37.92 -1.80
N THR A 93 2.38 38.22 -2.40
CA THR A 93 1.56 37.27 -3.17
C THR A 93 2.36 36.64 -4.32
N ALA A 94 3.20 37.40 -5.02
CA ALA A 94 4.08 36.89 -6.07
C ALA A 94 5.09 35.85 -5.55
N LYS A 95 5.40 35.86 -4.26
CA LYS A 95 6.39 34.99 -3.61
C LYS A 95 5.77 33.91 -2.72
N VAL A 96 4.44 33.78 -2.69
CA VAL A 96 3.75 32.79 -1.84
C VAL A 96 4.20 31.35 -2.14
N GLY A 97 4.44 31.06 -3.42
CA GLY A 97 4.89 29.77 -3.90
C GLY A 97 3.81 28.69 -3.77
N GLY A 98 4.17 27.56 -3.18
CA GLY A 98 3.35 26.35 -3.08
C GLY A 98 3.82 25.28 -4.06
N LYS A 99 3.73 24.01 -3.67
CA LYS A 99 4.26 22.92 -4.51
C LYS A 99 3.47 21.63 -4.33
N ILE A 100 3.38 20.84 -5.39
CA ILE A 100 2.80 19.50 -5.36
C ILE A 100 3.93 18.47 -5.43
N PHE A 101 3.88 17.50 -4.51
CA PHE A 101 4.85 16.43 -4.43
C PHE A 101 4.15 15.09 -4.67
N PRO A 102 4.40 14.42 -5.82
CA PRO A 102 3.97 13.04 -5.96
C PRO A 102 4.70 12.17 -4.93
N PHE A 103 4.02 11.15 -4.43
CA PHE A 103 4.63 10.13 -3.57
C PHE A 103 4.11 8.74 -3.93
N GLY A 104 4.37 7.75 -3.07
CA GLY A 104 3.83 6.42 -3.25
C GLY A 104 4.39 5.73 -4.49
N SER A 105 3.57 4.90 -5.14
CA SER A 105 4.06 4.00 -6.18
C SER A 105 4.50 4.70 -7.45
N TYR A 106 3.86 5.83 -7.79
CA TYR A 106 4.21 6.66 -8.94
C TYR A 106 5.58 7.31 -8.73
N HIS A 107 5.81 7.96 -7.59
CA HIS A 107 7.10 8.59 -7.29
C HIS A 107 8.24 7.58 -7.11
N LEU A 108 7.94 6.40 -6.55
CA LEU A 108 8.89 5.28 -6.55
C LEU A 108 9.23 4.77 -7.96
N GLY A 109 8.43 5.08 -8.98
CA GLY A 109 8.61 4.58 -10.35
C GLY A 109 8.26 3.10 -10.52
N VAL A 110 7.32 2.59 -9.71
CA VAL A 110 6.87 1.18 -9.68
C VAL A 110 5.34 1.05 -9.76
N HIS A 111 4.67 2.08 -10.26
CA HIS A 111 3.24 2.05 -10.56
C HIS A 111 2.96 1.14 -11.76
N SER A 112 1.78 0.52 -11.74
CA SER A 112 1.26 -0.28 -12.85
C SER A 112 0.35 0.59 -13.72
N LYS A 113 0.03 0.14 -14.93
CA LYS A 113 -0.97 0.78 -15.78
C LYS A 113 -2.30 0.95 -15.03
N GLY A 114 -2.90 2.13 -15.16
CA GLY A 114 -4.14 2.48 -14.46
C GLY A 114 -4.00 2.70 -12.93
N ALA A 115 -2.78 2.69 -12.38
CA ALA A 115 -2.59 3.08 -10.99
C ALA A 115 -2.90 4.56 -10.75
N ASP A 116 -3.31 4.87 -9.54
CA ASP A 116 -3.52 6.22 -9.04
C ASP A 116 -2.20 6.99 -8.84
N ILE A 117 -2.33 8.32 -8.74
CA ILE A 117 -1.25 9.20 -8.30
C ILE A 117 -1.57 9.73 -6.91
N ASP A 118 -0.77 9.32 -5.94
CA ASP A 118 -0.72 9.94 -4.62
C ASP A 118 0.06 11.26 -4.71
N ALA A 119 -0.54 12.37 -4.31
CA ALA A 119 0.08 13.69 -4.38
C ALA A 119 -0.16 14.52 -3.12
N LEU A 120 0.88 15.24 -2.68
CA LEU A 120 0.87 16.12 -1.53
C LEU A 120 0.95 17.58 -1.97
N CYS A 121 -0.08 18.35 -1.66
CA CYS A 121 -0.07 19.81 -1.74
C CYS A 121 0.59 20.41 -0.48
N VAL A 122 1.65 21.19 -0.68
CA VAL A 122 2.33 21.93 0.39
C VAL A 122 2.09 23.42 0.27
N GLY A 123 1.46 23.99 1.29
CA GLY A 123 1.12 25.41 1.38
C GLY A 123 1.77 26.13 2.57
N PRO A 124 1.75 27.47 2.57
CA PRO A 124 2.25 28.27 3.68
C PRO A 124 1.30 28.21 4.89
N GLY A 125 1.82 28.61 6.06
CA GLY A 125 1.19 28.36 7.36
C GLY A 125 -0.10 29.11 7.63
N PHE A 126 -0.36 30.18 6.86
CA PHE A 126 -1.60 30.96 6.96
C PHE A 126 -2.78 30.33 6.21
N ILE A 127 -2.54 29.30 5.38
CA ILE A 127 -3.61 28.58 4.67
C ILE A 127 -4.23 27.58 5.64
N GLU A 128 -5.55 27.62 5.80
CA GLU A 128 -6.25 26.65 6.60
C GLU A 128 -6.62 25.39 5.80
N ARG A 129 -6.63 24.24 6.48
CA ARG A 129 -7.06 22.97 5.87
C ARG A 129 -8.47 23.07 5.29
N LYS A 130 -9.35 23.82 5.95
CA LYS A 130 -10.71 24.10 5.46
C LYS A 130 -10.71 24.80 4.12
N ASP A 131 -9.76 25.70 3.84
CA ASP A 131 -9.69 26.40 2.55
C ASP A 131 -9.35 25.43 1.42
N PHE A 132 -8.51 24.41 1.69
CA PHE A 132 -8.18 23.33 0.75
C PHE A 132 -9.41 22.46 0.43
N PHE A 133 -10.21 22.09 1.44
CA PHE A 133 -11.42 21.28 1.21
C PHE A 133 -12.65 22.06 0.74
N THR A 134 -12.58 23.40 0.71
CA THR A 134 -13.69 24.25 0.24
C THR A 134 -13.31 25.01 -1.02
N SER A 135 -12.52 26.08 -0.91
CA SER A 135 -12.21 26.95 -2.03
C SER A 135 -11.35 26.28 -3.12
N PHE A 136 -10.37 25.45 -2.75
CA PHE A 136 -9.59 24.71 -3.75
C PHE A 136 -10.41 23.57 -4.37
N PHE A 137 -11.23 22.90 -3.55
CA PHE A 137 -12.19 21.89 -4.03
C PHE A 137 -13.13 22.47 -5.11
N GLU A 138 -13.72 23.65 -4.88
CA GLU A 138 -14.58 24.30 -5.88
C GLU A 138 -13.78 24.72 -7.13
N LYS A 139 -12.52 25.14 -6.99
CA LYS A 139 -11.66 25.43 -8.14
C LYS A 139 -11.38 24.19 -8.99
N LEU A 140 -11.13 23.04 -8.36
CA LEU A 140 -10.98 21.75 -9.04
C LEU A 140 -12.28 21.34 -9.74
N LYS A 141 -13.42 21.47 -9.06
CA LYS A 141 -14.75 21.16 -9.59
C LYS A 141 -15.12 21.98 -10.83
N ALA A 142 -14.60 23.19 -10.95
CA ALA A 142 -14.81 24.06 -12.11
C ALA A 142 -14.04 23.62 -13.36
N GLN A 143 -13.06 22.71 -13.24
CA GLN A 143 -12.28 22.21 -14.38
C GLN A 143 -13.07 21.14 -15.14
N LYS A 144 -13.09 21.21 -16.47
CA LYS A 144 -13.86 20.28 -17.32
C LYS A 144 -13.28 18.86 -17.30
N GLU A 145 -11.99 18.75 -17.05
CA GLU A 145 -11.20 17.53 -17.04
C GLU A 145 -11.32 16.76 -15.72
N VAL A 146 -11.84 17.40 -14.68
CA VAL A 146 -12.01 16.81 -13.35
C VAL A 146 -13.38 16.12 -13.27
N LYS A 147 -13.35 14.83 -12.91
CA LYS A 147 -14.52 13.98 -12.68
C LYS A 147 -14.42 13.28 -11.33
N ASP A 148 -15.54 12.74 -10.86
CA ASP A 148 -15.62 11.91 -9.65
C ASP A 148 -14.98 12.54 -8.39
N LEU A 149 -15.03 13.88 -8.33
CA LEU A 149 -14.42 14.68 -7.28
C LEU A 149 -15.17 14.49 -5.94
N ARG A 150 -14.43 14.07 -4.91
CA ARG A 150 -14.95 13.86 -3.56
C ARG A 150 -13.92 14.22 -2.49
N ALA A 151 -14.39 14.79 -1.39
CA ALA A 151 -13.57 15.12 -0.22
C ALA A 151 -13.86 14.13 0.92
N ILE A 152 -12.80 13.60 1.54
CA ILE A 152 -12.89 12.70 2.69
C ILE A 152 -12.08 13.31 3.84
N GLU A 153 -12.70 14.24 4.57
CA GLU A 153 -12.04 15.01 5.64
C GLU A 153 -11.83 14.20 6.93
N GLU A 154 -12.69 13.23 7.21
CA GLU A 154 -12.68 12.44 8.45
C GLU A 154 -11.71 11.24 8.42
N ALA A 155 -11.02 11.03 7.30
CA ALA A 155 -10.05 9.95 7.15
C ALA A 155 -8.82 10.14 8.06
N PHE A 156 -8.06 9.06 8.26
CA PHE A 156 -6.80 9.13 9.01
C PHE A 156 -5.83 10.17 8.41
N VAL A 157 -5.77 10.22 7.08
CA VAL A 157 -5.15 11.29 6.30
C VAL A 157 -6.27 11.93 5.46
N PRO A 158 -6.69 13.17 5.76
CA PRO A 158 -7.70 13.87 4.97
C PRO A 158 -7.27 14.01 3.50
N VAL A 159 -8.15 13.65 2.58
CA VAL A 159 -7.83 13.51 1.15
C VAL A 159 -8.96 14.00 0.24
N ILE A 160 -8.60 14.64 -0.87
CA ILE A 160 -9.50 14.88 -2.01
C ILE A 160 -9.17 13.82 -3.07
N LYS A 161 -10.17 13.06 -3.50
CA LYS A 161 -10.04 12.07 -4.58
C LYS A 161 -10.72 12.58 -5.83
N MET A 162 -10.12 12.38 -7.00
CA MET A 162 -10.69 12.77 -8.29
C MET A 162 -10.11 11.95 -9.44
N SER A 163 -10.80 11.95 -10.56
CA SER A 163 -10.25 11.60 -11.86
C SER A 163 -9.92 12.89 -12.61
N PHE A 164 -8.64 13.18 -12.87
CA PHE A 164 -8.21 14.34 -13.65
C PHE A 164 -7.69 13.86 -15.00
N ASP A 165 -8.41 14.17 -16.07
CA ASP A 165 -8.05 13.81 -17.44
C ASP A 165 -7.84 12.29 -17.60
N GLY A 166 -8.72 11.52 -16.93
CA GLY A 166 -8.72 10.06 -16.90
C GLY A 166 -7.72 9.42 -15.93
N ILE A 167 -6.97 10.20 -15.15
CA ILE A 167 -6.05 9.68 -14.13
C ILE A 167 -6.65 9.88 -12.74
N GLU A 168 -6.76 8.78 -11.97
CA GLU A 168 -7.13 8.84 -10.56
C GLU A 168 -6.02 9.51 -9.73
N ILE A 169 -6.40 10.52 -8.93
CA ILE A 169 -5.51 11.29 -8.07
C ILE A 169 -6.05 11.33 -6.65
N ASP A 170 -5.19 10.95 -5.70
CA ASP A 170 -5.40 11.08 -4.26
C ASP A 170 -4.57 12.28 -3.75
N LEU A 171 -5.24 13.40 -3.48
CA LEU A 171 -4.61 14.66 -3.14
C LEU A 171 -4.73 14.98 -1.64
N VAL A 172 -3.60 14.96 -0.95
CA VAL A 172 -3.51 15.30 0.49
C VAL A 172 -2.88 16.67 0.68
N PHE A 173 -3.12 17.29 1.84
CA PHE A 173 -2.63 18.65 2.12
C PHE A 173 -1.85 18.74 3.43
N ALA A 174 -0.75 19.49 3.38
CA ALA A 174 0.00 19.95 4.54
C ALA A 174 0.35 21.45 4.45
N LYS A 175 0.21 22.16 5.57
CA LYS A 175 0.73 23.51 5.74
C LYS A 175 2.03 23.47 6.53
N LEU A 176 2.98 24.31 6.14
CA LEU A 176 4.25 24.49 6.85
C LEU A 176 4.23 25.77 7.66
N ALA A 177 4.96 25.83 8.78
CA ALA A 177 5.10 27.04 9.59
C ALA A 177 6.02 28.11 8.91
N GLN A 178 5.73 28.42 7.64
CA GLN A 178 6.47 29.33 6.78
C GLN A 178 5.50 30.27 6.07
N ARG A 179 5.95 31.48 5.74
CA ARG A 179 5.13 32.49 5.02
C ARG A 179 5.03 32.22 3.53
N SER A 180 5.93 31.40 3.00
CA SER A 180 6.01 31.03 1.59
C SER A 180 6.60 29.64 1.47
N VAL A 181 6.28 28.93 0.39
CA VAL A 181 6.84 27.61 0.09
C VAL A 181 7.70 27.70 -1.17
N PRO A 182 9.03 27.67 -1.07
CA PRO A 182 9.92 27.76 -2.22
C PRO A 182 9.93 26.47 -3.05
N ASP A 183 10.24 26.57 -4.35
CA ASP A 183 10.23 25.42 -5.26
C ASP A 183 11.29 24.35 -4.91
N ASN A 184 12.37 24.73 -4.22
CA ASN A 184 13.46 23.84 -3.81
C ASN A 184 13.37 23.37 -2.35
N ILE A 185 12.19 23.43 -1.74
CA ILE A 185 12.00 23.01 -0.34
C ILE A 185 12.35 21.52 -0.13
N ASP A 186 13.15 21.24 0.90
CA ASP A 186 13.48 19.87 1.33
C ASP A 186 12.56 19.44 2.48
N LEU A 187 11.51 18.68 2.15
CA LEU A 187 10.55 18.17 3.14
C LEU A 187 11.11 17.08 4.06
N LEU A 188 12.33 16.57 3.79
CA LEU A 188 13.01 15.66 4.72
C LEU A 188 13.61 16.39 5.91
N ASN A 189 13.81 17.71 5.81
CA ASN A 189 14.28 18.51 6.92
C ASN A 189 13.33 18.38 8.12
N GLU A 190 13.80 17.76 9.20
CA GLU A 190 13.01 17.48 10.39
C GLU A 190 12.59 18.74 11.16
N ASN A 191 13.32 19.85 11.00
CA ASN A 191 12.94 21.15 11.57
C ASN A 191 11.61 21.67 11.00
N LEU A 192 11.21 21.21 9.81
CA LEU A 192 9.91 21.55 9.25
C LEU A 192 8.76 20.92 10.03
N LEU A 193 8.99 19.87 10.82
CA LEU A 193 7.94 19.20 11.59
C LEU A 193 7.59 19.89 12.92
N THR A 194 8.39 20.86 13.35
CA THR A 194 8.15 21.58 14.59
C THR A 194 6.86 22.41 14.50
N ASN A 195 6.01 22.31 15.52
CA ASN A 195 4.71 23.02 15.60
C ASN A 195 3.73 22.72 14.45
N ILE A 196 3.86 21.56 13.80
CA ILE A 196 2.90 21.10 12.79
C ILE A 196 1.82 20.22 13.44
N ASP A 197 0.57 20.37 13.00
CA ASP A 197 -0.53 19.53 13.47
C ASP A 197 -0.41 18.07 12.98
N LYS A 198 -1.02 17.15 13.75
CA LYS A 198 -0.96 15.72 13.47
C LYS A 198 -1.42 15.33 12.05
N PHE A 199 -2.35 16.06 11.45
CA PHE A 199 -2.85 15.74 10.11
C PHE A 199 -1.84 16.16 9.04
N CYS A 200 -1.21 17.33 9.18
CA CYS A 200 -0.12 17.75 8.31
C CYS A 200 1.07 16.78 8.37
N ILE A 201 1.45 16.29 9.56
CA ILE A 201 2.50 15.27 9.69
C ILE A 201 2.14 14.00 8.92
N ARG A 202 0.90 13.52 9.06
CA ARG A 202 0.44 12.33 8.33
C ARG A 202 0.48 12.53 6.82
N SER A 203 0.06 13.70 6.32
CA SER A 203 0.14 14.04 4.89
C SER A 203 1.59 14.12 4.40
N LEU A 204 2.49 14.74 5.19
CA LEU A 204 3.93 14.86 4.86
C LEU A 204 4.63 13.49 4.83
N ASN A 205 4.24 12.57 5.71
CA ASN A 205 4.90 11.28 5.85
C ASN A 205 4.81 10.42 4.59
N GLY A 206 3.75 10.52 3.78
CA GLY A 206 3.67 9.81 2.50
C GLY A 206 4.87 10.12 1.60
N TYR A 207 5.11 11.41 1.36
CA TYR A 207 6.25 11.88 0.60
C TYR A 207 7.59 11.59 1.27
N ARG A 208 7.73 11.93 2.56
CA ARG A 208 8.99 11.76 3.32
C ARG A 208 9.46 10.31 3.31
N VAL A 209 8.56 9.36 3.49
CA VAL A 209 8.87 7.92 3.48
C VAL A 209 9.33 7.47 2.10
N THR A 210 8.64 7.89 1.04
CA THR A 210 9.03 7.54 -0.33
C THR A 210 10.42 8.06 -0.68
N GLU A 211 10.69 9.34 -0.39
CA GLU A 211 12.00 9.95 -0.61
C GLU A 211 13.12 9.28 0.18
N GLU A 212 12.88 8.98 1.47
CA GLU A 212 13.85 8.29 2.31
C GLU A 212 14.16 6.90 1.77
N ILE A 213 13.16 6.14 1.30
CA ILE A 213 13.40 4.85 0.64
C ILE A 213 14.32 5.01 -0.56
N LEU A 214 14.07 6.00 -1.42
CA LEU A 214 14.91 6.26 -2.60
C LEU A 214 16.34 6.68 -2.24
N ARG A 215 16.53 7.41 -1.13
CA ARG A 215 17.86 7.79 -0.61
C ARG A 215 18.61 6.62 0.04
N LEU A 216 17.87 5.62 0.55
CA LEU A 216 18.39 4.45 1.27
C LEU A 216 18.62 3.22 0.39
N VAL A 217 18.41 3.32 -0.92
CA VAL A 217 18.77 2.25 -1.87
C VAL A 217 20.05 2.59 -2.65
N PRO A 218 20.97 1.63 -2.80
CA PRO A 218 22.24 1.85 -3.49
C PRO A 218 22.07 1.95 -5.01
N ASN A 219 21.11 1.21 -5.58
CA ASN A 219 20.79 1.26 -7.00
C ASN A 219 19.26 1.36 -7.20
N ILE A 220 18.78 2.55 -7.58
CA ILE A 220 17.34 2.82 -7.76
C ILE A 220 16.74 1.98 -8.90
N TYR A 221 17.49 1.73 -9.97
CA TYR A 221 17.00 0.96 -11.12
C TYR A 221 16.74 -0.51 -10.74
N ASN A 222 17.72 -1.18 -10.13
CA ASN A 222 17.58 -2.56 -9.67
C ASN A 222 16.51 -2.68 -8.58
N PHE A 223 16.44 -1.72 -7.67
CA PHE A 223 15.37 -1.61 -6.68
C PHE A 223 13.98 -1.56 -7.34
N ARG A 224 13.78 -0.69 -8.33
CA ARG A 224 12.50 -0.54 -9.03
C ARG A 224 12.08 -1.83 -9.73
N LEU A 225 12.99 -2.48 -10.46
CA LEU A 225 12.71 -3.74 -11.14
C LEU A 225 12.33 -4.85 -10.17
N ALA A 226 13.12 -5.05 -9.12
CA ALA A 226 12.85 -6.08 -8.13
C ALA A 226 11.55 -5.78 -7.36
N LEU A 227 11.27 -4.53 -7.01
CA LEU A 227 10.01 -4.14 -6.39
C LEU A 227 8.81 -4.38 -7.31
N ARG A 228 8.92 -4.12 -8.63
CA ARG A 228 7.86 -4.49 -9.60
C ARG A 228 7.59 -6.00 -9.58
N ALA A 229 8.63 -6.83 -9.56
CA ALA A 229 8.50 -8.28 -9.45
C ALA A 229 7.80 -8.71 -8.15
N ILE A 230 8.24 -8.20 -7.00
CA ILE A 230 7.63 -8.53 -5.69
C ILE A 230 6.18 -8.05 -5.61
N LYS A 231 5.85 -6.83 -6.10
CA LYS A 231 4.47 -6.33 -6.13
C LYS A 231 3.58 -7.23 -6.99
N MET A 232 4.07 -7.62 -8.16
CA MET A 232 3.34 -8.49 -9.07
C MET A 232 3.12 -9.89 -8.44
N TRP A 233 4.17 -10.50 -7.90
CA TRP A 233 4.09 -11.76 -7.16
C TRP A 233 3.04 -11.66 -6.04
N ALA A 234 3.17 -10.69 -5.14
CA ALA A 234 2.24 -10.56 -4.01
C ALA A 234 0.78 -10.39 -4.45
N LYS A 235 0.52 -9.61 -5.53
CA LYS A 235 -0.83 -9.48 -6.12
C LYS A 235 -1.34 -10.82 -6.65
N ARG A 236 -0.52 -11.52 -7.44
CA ARG A 236 -0.86 -12.84 -8.01
C ARG A 236 -1.11 -13.91 -6.95
N ARG A 237 -0.45 -13.79 -5.80
CA ARG A 237 -0.56 -14.72 -4.67
C ARG A 237 -1.62 -14.33 -3.62
N ASN A 238 -2.39 -13.26 -3.85
CA ASN A 238 -3.45 -12.75 -2.96
C ASN A 238 -2.94 -12.35 -1.56
N ILE A 239 -1.71 -11.88 -1.47
CA ILE A 239 -1.08 -11.41 -0.22
C ILE A 239 -0.62 -9.95 -0.32
N TYR A 240 -1.03 -9.25 -1.39
CA TYR A 240 -0.71 -7.85 -1.56
C TYR A 240 -1.54 -7.01 -0.59
N SER A 241 -0.94 -6.67 0.53
CA SER A 241 -1.43 -5.60 1.40
C SER A 241 -0.43 -4.44 1.34
N ASN A 242 -0.80 -3.26 1.85
CA ASN A 242 -0.07 -1.99 1.76
C ASN A 242 1.39 -1.98 2.32
N MET A 243 2.00 -3.13 2.59
CA MET A 243 2.92 -3.35 3.69
C MET A 243 4.01 -4.38 3.33
N LEU A 244 4.70 -4.21 2.20
CA LEU A 244 5.94 -4.96 1.95
C LEU A 244 7.14 -4.01 1.93
N GLY A 245 7.98 -4.13 2.95
CA GLY A 245 9.28 -3.45 3.05
C GLY A 245 10.34 -4.15 2.20
N PHE A 246 11.31 -3.38 1.69
CA PHE A 246 12.29 -3.85 0.71
C PHE A 246 13.72 -3.92 1.27
N LEU A 247 14.56 -4.82 0.75
CA LEU A 247 15.90 -5.16 1.26
C LEU A 247 17.06 -4.46 0.53
N GLY A 248 16.81 -3.31 -0.10
CA GLY A 248 17.74 -2.73 -1.09
C GLY A 248 19.16 -2.44 -0.56
N GLY A 249 19.34 -2.18 0.73
CA GLY A 249 20.64 -1.85 1.32
C GLY A 249 21.59 -3.04 1.59
N VAL A 250 21.09 -4.27 1.58
CA VAL A 250 21.86 -5.45 2.06
C VAL A 250 22.74 -6.07 0.97
N TYR A 251 22.40 -5.84 -0.30
CA TYR A 251 23.10 -6.36 -1.48
C TYR A 251 23.32 -5.23 -2.49
N PRO A 252 24.28 -4.31 -2.24
CA PRO A 252 24.35 -3.04 -2.94
C PRO A 252 24.65 -3.14 -4.43
N ASN A 253 25.41 -4.16 -4.82
CA ASN A 253 25.86 -4.36 -6.20
C ASN A 253 25.02 -5.40 -6.98
N ALA A 254 24.04 -6.03 -6.33
CA ALA A 254 23.24 -7.10 -6.94
C ALA A 254 22.30 -6.61 -8.05
N THR A 255 22.06 -7.46 -9.04
CA THR A 255 21.04 -7.23 -10.08
C THR A 255 19.63 -7.47 -9.56
N ALA A 256 18.62 -7.07 -10.34
CA ALA A 256 17.23 -7.25 -9.95
C ALA A 256 16.84 -8.72 -9.73
N SER A 257 17.31 -9.67 -10.56
CA SER A 257 17.04 -11.10 -10.35
C SER A 257 17.61 -11.59 -9.02
N THR A 258 18.87 -11.26 -8.73
CA THR A 258 19.54 -11.63 -7.48
C THR A 258 18.82 -11.00 -6.29
N LEU A 259 18.40 -9.73 -6.37
CA LEU A 259 17.62 -9.08 -5.31
C LEU A 259 16.29 -9.80 -5.03
N VAL A 260 15.57 -10.26 -6.07
CA VAL A 260 14.32 -11.03 -5.90
C VAL A 260 14.59 -12.39 -5.24
N ILE A 261 15.63 -13.10 -5.67
CA ILE A 261 16.04 -14.38 -5.06
C ILE A 261 16.38 -14.17 -3.57
N LYS A 262 17.21 -13.15 -3.27
CA LYS A 262 17.62 -12.84 -1.91
C LYS A 262 16.45 -12.34 -1.06
N PHE A 263 15.46 -11.66 -1.63
CA PHE A 263 14.22 -11.30 -0.94
C PHE A 263 13.55 -12.52 -0.32
N PHE A 264 13.32 -13.57 -1.12
CA PHE A 264 12.67 -14.78 -0.62
C PHE A 264 13.55 -15.53 0.38
N LYS A 265 14.85 -15.67 0.09
CA LYS A 265 15.78 -16.34 1.00
C LYS A 265 15.89 -15.65 2.36
N VAL A 266 16.02 -14.32 2.39
CA VAL A 266 16.17 -13.58 3.65
C VAL A 266 14.87 -13.65 4.45
N TYR A 267 13.73 -13.43 3.81
CA TYR A 267 12.45 -13.40 4.54
C TYR A 267 11.89 -14.78 4.90
N SER A 268 12.30 -15.87 4.21
CA SER A 268 11.99 -17.23 4.65
C SER A 268 12.72 -17.62 5.92
N MET A 269 13.88 -17.01 6.17
CA MET A 269 14.71 -17.23 7.36
C MET A 269 14.50 -16.15 8.44
N TRP A 270 13.60 -15.19 8.23
CA TRP A 270 13.45 -14.06 9.14
C TRP A 270 12.69 -14.45 10.41
N GLU A 271 13.31 -14.17 11.56
CA GLU A 271 12.72 -14.45 12.87
C GLU A 271 11.74 -13.35 13.28
N TRP A 272 10.47 -13.49 12.95
CA TRP A 272 9.42 -12.61 13.43
C TRP A 272 9.23 -12.73 14.96
N PRO A 273 8.98 -11.63 15.71
CA PRO A 273 8.65 -10.28 15.26
C PRO A 273 9.84 -9.29 15.25
N ILE A 274 11.07 -9.74 14.95
CA ILE A 274 12.20 -8.81 14.82
C ILE A 274 11.88 -7.75 13.75
N PRO A 275 11.94 -6.44 14.06
CA PRO A 275 11.49 -5.40 13.15
C PRO A 275 12.46 -5.16 12.01
N ILE A 276 11.91 -4.97 10.81
CA ILE A 276 12.66 -4.51 9.64
C ILE A 276 12.79 -2.99 9.73
N ARG A 277 14.04 -2.50 9.68
CA ARG A 277 14.38 -1.08 9.70
C ARG A 277 15.37 -0.75 8.59
N LEU A 278 15.09 0.32 7.85
CA LEU A 278 16.00 0.80 6.80
C LEU A 278 17.06 1.77 7.33
N ARG A 279 16.76 2.50 8.41
CA ARG A 279 17.73 3.36 9.11
C ARG A 279 17.38 3.48 10.59
N ARG A 280 18.31 4.02 11.38
CA ARG A 280 18.00 4.51 12.73
C ARG A 280 17.32 5.87 12.62
N VAL A 281 16.26 6.05 13.39
CA VAL A 281 15.49 7.29 13.49
C VAL A 281 15.41 7.61 14.97
N ASP A 282 15.93 8.78 15.34
CA ASP A 282 15.86 9.26 16.73
C ASP A 282 14.48 9.85 17.02
N ASP A 283 14.06 9.78 18.28
CA ASP A 283 12.84 10.46 18.70
C ASP A 283 13.14 11.95 18.91
N LEU A 284 12.50 12.80 18.12
CA LEU A 284 12.60 14.26 18.25
C LEU A 284 11.77 14.83 19.42
N HIS A 285 11.10 13.96 20.18
CA HIS A 285 10.29 14.33 21.34
C HIS A 285 9.18 15.36 21.05
N LEU A 286 8.65 15.36 19.83
CA LEU A 286 7.53 16.22 19.41
C LEU A 286 6.16 15.71 19.89
N ASN A 287 6.13 14.77 20.85
CA ASN A 287 4.91 14.10 21.36
C ASN A 287 4.05 13.46 20.25
N LEU A 288 4.68 13.00 19.18
CA LEU A 288 4.01 12.32 18.07
C LEU A 288 3.99 10.79 18.26
N PRO A 289 3.03 10.08 17.65
CA PRO A 289 3.00 8.62 17.71
C PRO A 289 4.24 8.00 17.02
N PHE A 290 5.25 7.65 17.82
CA PHE A 290 6.52 7.06 17.41
C PHE A 290 6.65 5.58 17.81
N TRP A 291 6.84 4.67 16.85
CA TRP A 291 6.95 3.22 17.08
C TRP A 291 8.17 2.84 17.91
N ASP A 292 7.91 2.32 19.10
CA ASP A 292 8.94 1.79 19.99
C ASP A 292 8.33 0.77 20.99
N PRO A 293 8.61 -0.54 20.82
CA PRO A 293 8.07 -1.59 21.67
C PRO A 293 8.60 -1.53 23.11
N ARG A 294 9.69 -0.80 23.39
CA ARG A 294 10.24 -0.65 24.74
C ARG A 294 9.32 0.21 25.60
N VAL A 295 8.83 1.32 25.03
CA VAL A 295 8.00 2.31 25.73
C VAL A 295 6.50 2.11 25.51
N ARG A 296 6.05 1.52 24.39
CA ARG A 296 4.62 1.34 24.09
C ARG A 296 4.21 -0.13 24.12
N PRO A 297 3.42 -0.59 25.12
CA PRO A 297 3.01 -1.99 25.22
C PRO A 297 2.29 -2.53 23.98
N ARG A 298 1.46 -1.70 23.32
CA ARG A 298 0.73 -2.10 22.10
C ARG A 298 1.68 -2.53 20.97
N ASP A 299 2.82 -1.87 20.84
CA ASP A 299 3.80 -2.14 19.79
C ASP A 299 4.49 -3.51 19.96
N ARG A 300 4.47 -4.08 21.18
CA ARG A 300 5.02 -5.41 21.50
C ARG A 300 4.21 -6.56 20.90
N TYR A 301 2.94 -6.31 20.58
CA TYR A 301 2.05 -7.33 20.01
C TYR A 301 2.06 -7.35 18.47
N HIS A 302 2.87 -6.51 17.83
CA HIS A 302 2.99 -6.54 16.36
C HIS A 302 3.73 -7.80 15.91
N LEU A 303 3.12 -8.55 14.99
CA LEU A 303 3.63 -9.85 14.56
C LEU A 303 4.71 -9.75 13.48
N MET A 304 4.60 -8.79 12.57
CA MET A 304 5.50 -8.65 11.42
C MET A 304 5.99 -7.21 11.23
N PRO A 305 6.63 -6.55 12.22
CA PRO A 305 6.84 -5.10 12.19
C PRO A 305 7.79 -4.63 11.06
N ILE A 306 7.28 -3.75 10.19
CA ILE A 306 8.03 -3.10 9.09
C ILE A 306 7.98 -1.60 9.32
N ILE A 307 9.12 -1.00 9.64
CA ILE A 307 9.17 0.34 10.21
C ILE A 307 9.53 1.39 9.16
N THR A 308 8.75 2.47 9.10
CA THR A 308 9.02 3.58 8.19
C THR A 308 10.34 4.29 8.51
N PRO A 309 11.13 4.71 7.51
CA PRO A 309 12.43 5.33 7.72
C PRO A 309 12.38 6.82 8.12
N SER A 310 11.21 7.45 8.14
CA SER A 310 11.07 8.88 8.48
C SER A 310 10.49 9.08 9.87
N TYR A 311 10.93 10.12 10.58
CA TYR A 311 10.26 10.56 11.80
C TYR A 311 8.88 11.17 11.52
N PRO A 312 7.85 10.89 12.35
CA PRO A 312 7.84 9.86 13.40
C PRO A 312 7.70 8.46 12.79
N GLN A 313 8.55 7.52 13.21
CA GLN A 313 8.54 6.17 12.64
C GLN A 313 7.26 5.42 13.04
N GLN A 314 6.67 4.67 12.11
CA GLN A 314 5.46 3.88 12.32
C GLN A 314 5.64 2.47 11.78
N ASN A 315 4.92 1.52 12.36
CA ASN A 315 4.80 0.19 11.79
C ASN A 315 3.79 0.23 10.63
N THR A 316 4.22 -0.05 9.41
CA THR A 316 3.32 -0.12 8.26
C THR A 316 2.44 -1.35 8.31
N SER A 317 2.95 -2.47 8.83
CA SER A 317 2.32 -3.81 8.90
C SER A 317 1.51 -4.06 10.18
N PHE A 318 0.96 -3.02 10.81
CA PHE A 318 0.25 -3.14 12.09
C PHE A 318 -1.07 -3.93 12.02
N ASN A 319 -1.62 -4.15 10.82
CA ASN A 319 -2.83 -4.94 10.60
C ASN A 319 -2.54 -6.43 10.36
N VAL A 320 -1.28 -6.86 10.34
CA VAL A 320 -0.94 -8.28 10.20
C VAL A 320 -1.45 -9.04 11.44
N SER A 321 -2.23 -10.08 11.16
CA SER A 321 -2.85 -11.01 12.10
C SER A 321 -2.15 -12.37 12.07
N PRO A 322 -2.40 -13.28 13.03
CA PRO A 322 -1.89 -14.65 13.01
C PRO A 322 -2.16 -15.40 11.70
N SER A 323 -3.36 -15.23 11.10
CA SER A 323 -3.66 -15.90 9.83
C SER A 323 -2.87 -15.31 8.68
N THR A 324 -2.80 -13.98 8.60
CA THR A 324 -2.13 -13.33 7.47
C THR A 324 -0.62 -13.52 7.50
N ILE A 325 0.02 -13.50 8.68
CA ILE A 325 1.46 -13.82 8.77
C ILE A 325 1.72 -15.28 8.36
N ALA A 326 0.87 -16.24 8.76
CA ALA A 326 1.01 -17.63 8.34
C ALA A 326 0.95 -17.79 6.82
N VAL A 327 -0.01 -17.13 6.16
CA VAL A 327 -0.11 -17.15 4.68
C VAL A 327 1.09 -16.47 4.02
N ILE A 328 1.54 -15.32 4.54
CA ILE A 328 2.70 -14.60 4.00
C ILE A 328 3.95 -15.48 4.11
N THR A 329 4.19 -16.10 5.26
CA THR A 329 5.32 -17.01 5.46
C THR A 329 5.26 -18.21 4.52
N GLU A 330 4.12 -18.90 4.40
CA GLU A 330 3.94 -20.02 3.45
C GLU A 330 4.27 -19.60 1.99
N GLU A 331 3.85 -18.40 1.57
CA GLU A 331 4.10 -17.93 0.20
C GLU A 331 5.54 -17.43 -0.01
N ILE A 332 6.21 -16.92 1.03
CA ILE A 332 7.63 -16.56 0.99
C ILE A 332 8.50 -17.82 0.90
N GLU A 333 8.18 -18.87 1.67
CA GLU A 333 8.83 -20.18 1.57
C GLU A 333 8.66 -20.81 0.18
N ARG A 334 7.44 -20.77 -0.36
CA ARG A 334 7.18 -21.18 -1.76
C ARG A 334 8.02 -20.37 -2.74
N GLY A 335 8.04 -19.04 -2.58
CA GLY A 335 8.83 -18.15 -3.42
C GLY A 335 10.32 -18.50 -3.38
N HIS A 336 10.84 -18.82 -2.19
CA HIS A 336 12.22 -19.22 -1.99
C HIS A 336 12.54 -20.49 -2.78
N ALA A 337 11.76 -21.57 -2.60
CA ALA A 337 11.94 -22.82 -3.32
C ALA A 337 11.91 -22.63 -4.85
N ILE A 338 10.96 -21.85 -5.37
CA ILE A 338 10.88 -21.56 -6.81
C ILE A 338 12.10 -20.78 -7.28
N THR A 339 12.55 -19.78 -6.52
CA THR A 339 13.75 -19.02 -6.91
C THR A 339 15.02 -19.86 -6.90
N GLU A 340 15.12 -20.89 -6.05
CA GLU A 340 16.22 -21.85 -6.11
C GLU A 340 16.15 -22.72 -7.37
N GLU A 341 14.95 -23.16 -7.77
CA GLU A 341 14.74 -23.88 -9.04
C GLU A 341 15.08 -23.02 -10.27
N ILE A 342 14.75 -21.72 -10.23
CA ILE A 342 15.13 -20.75 -11.28
C ILE A 342 16.65 -20.61 -11.36
N GLN A 343 17.35 -20.48 -10.22
CA GLN A 343 18.82 -20.43 -10.21
C GLN A 343 19.46 -21.71 -10.78
N GLN A 344 18.81 -22.86 -10.56
CA GLN A 344 19.20 -24.15 -11.12
C GLN A 344 18.74 -24.35 -12.58
N LYS A 345 18.12 -23.35 -13.21
CA LYS A 345 17.58 -23.37 -14.58
C LYS A 345 16.56 -24.50 -14.82
N LYS A 346 15.79 -24.87 -13.80
CA LYS A 346 14.76 -25.93 -13.88
C LYS A 346 13.39 -25.39 -14.29
N VAL A 347 13.09 -24.15 -13.93
CA VAL A 347 11.82 -23.48 -14.18
C VAL A 347 12.07 -22.01 -14.52
N ASP A 348 11.12 -21.37 -15.19
CA ASP A 348 11.19 -19.96 -15.56
C ASP A 348 10.50 -19.05 -14.52
N TRP A 349 10.76 -17.74 -14.60
CA TRP A 349 10.13 -16.72 -13.76
C TRP A 349 8.60 -16.73 -13.75
N SER A 350 7.97 -17.20 -14.84
CA SER A 350 6.51 -17.37 -14.91
C SER A 350 5.96 -18.23 -13.77
N LYS A 351 6.73 -19.23 -13.30
CA LYS A 351 6.37 -20.12 -12.20
C LYS A 351 6.16 -19.37 -10.88
N LEU A 352 6.97 -18.34 -10.64
CA LEU A 352 6.86 -17.48 -9.46
C LEU A 352 5.53 -16.70 -9.48
N PHE A 353 5.09 -16.27 -10.66
CA PHE A 353 3.92 -15.40 -10.86
C PHE A 353 2.60 -16.14 -11.12
N GLU A 354 2.60 -17.48 -11.10
CA GLU A 354 1.38 -18.27 -11.22
C GLU A 354 0.34 -17.87 -10.16
N THR A 355 -0.92 -17.72 -10.58
CA THR A 355 -2.04 -17.49 -9.67
C THR A 355 -2.43 -18.81 -9.00
N PRO A 356 -2.57 -18.86 -7.66
CA PRO A 356 -3.09 -20.06 -7.01
C PRO A 356 -4.56 -20.23 -7.37
N ASP A 357 -5.02 -21.48 -7.50
CA ASP A 357 -6.45 -21.76 -7.42
C ASP A 357 -6.87 -21.64 -5.95
N PHE A 358 -7.28 -20.42 -5.57
CA PHE A 358 -7.74 -20.12 -4.22
C PHE A 358 -8.89 -21.02 -3.79
N VAL A 359 -9.74 -21.46 -4.74
CA VAL A 359 -10.93 -22.27 -4.47
C VAL A 359 -10.59 -23.75 -4.28
N GLU A 360 -9.45 -24.21 -4.80
CA GLU A 360 -8.91 -25.54 -4.52
C GLU A 360 -7.99 -25.55 -3.29
N LYS A 361 -7.46 -24.39 -2.84
CA LYS A 361 -6.54 -24.29 -1.69
C LYS A 361 -7.18 -24.69 -0.36
N TYR A 362 -8.47 -24.43 -0.16
CA TYR A 362 -9.19 -24.72 1.08
C TYR A 362 -10.35 -25.69 0.89
N LYS A 363 -10.65 -26.46 1.93
CA LYS A 363 -11.82 -27.37 1.96
C LYS A 363 -13.12 -26.63 2.30
N HIS A 364 -13.00 -25.47 2.95
CA HIS A 364 -14.10 -24.75 3.57
C HIS A 364 -13.95 -23.26 3.34
N TYR A 365 -15.08 -22.58 3.13
CA TYR A 365 -15.11 -21.16 2.84
C TYR A 365 -16.27 -20.46 3.54
N ILE A 366 -16.07 -19.19 3.88
CA ILE A 366 -17.12 -18.23 4.19
C ILE A 366 -17.29 -17.33 2.97
N LEU A 367 -18.55 -17.15 2.56
CA LEU A 367 -18.91 -16.24 1.48
C LEU A 367 -19.53 -14.98 2.09
N LEU A 368 -18.91 -13.83 1.87
CA LEU A 368 -19.39 -12.55 2.37
C LEU A 368 -19.99 -11.76 1.21
N LYS A 369 -21.27 -11.41 1.27
CA LYS A 369 -21.95 -10.67 0.20
C LYS A 369 -22.48 -9.32 0.71
N ALA A 370 -22.10 -8.24 0.04
CA ALA A 370 -22.65 -6.90 0.19
C ALA A 370 -23.58 -6.62 -1.00
N SER A 371 -24.77 -6.06 -0.76
CA SER A 371 -25.71 -5.69 -1.84
C SER A 371 -26.31 -4.32 -1.57
N SER A 372 -26.55 -3.54 -2.62
CA SER A 372 -27.16 -2.21 -2.55
C SER A 372 -28.10 -1.96 -3.73
N ALA A 373 -28.91 -0.91 -3.61
CA ALA A 373 -29.92 -0.54 -4.62
C ALA A 373 -29.36 0.32 -5.78
N ASN A 374 -28.23 1.01 -5.60
CA ASN A 374 -27.63 1.83 -6.65
C ASN A 374 -26.10 1.90 -6.53
N THR A 375 -25.43 2.31 -7.62
CA THR A 375 -23.97 2.31 -7.75
C THR A 375 -23.26 3.18 -6.72
N GLN A 376 -23.77 4.39 -6.44
CA GLN A 376 -23.14 5.32 -5.50
C GLN A 376 -23.14 4.74 -4.07
N GLN A 377 -24.30 4.27 -3.61
CA GLN A 377 -24.42 3.61 -2.31
C GLN A 377 -23.62 2.31 -2.26
N HIS A 378 -23.51 1.60 -3.40
CA HIS A 378 -22.72 0.37 -3.47
C HIS A 378 -21.26 0.64 -3.16
N LEU A 379 -20.68 1.68 -3.73
CA LEU A 379 -19.26 2.01 -3.53
C LEU A 379 -18.95 2.33 -2.06
N GLU A 380 -19.79 3.13 -1.42
CA GLU A 380 -19.68 3.47 0.00
C GLU A 380 -19.86 2.23 0.88
N TRP A 381 -20.86 1.39 0.57
CA TRP A 381 -21.16 0.17 1.30
C TRP A 381 -20.05 -0.88 1.20
N VAL A 382 -19.53 -1.10 0.00
CA VAL A 382 -18.40 -1.99 -0.27
C VAL A 382 -17.17 -1.53 0.52
N GLY A 383 -16.84 -0.24 0.47
CA GLY A 383 -15.72 0.32 1.23
C GLY A 383 -15.87 0.13 2.74
N LEU A 384 -17.08 0.31 3.26
CA LEU A 384 -17.36 0.04 4.68
C LEU A 384 -17.17 -1.45 5.01
N VAL A 385 -17.74 -2.36 4.23
CA VAL A 385 -17.62 -3.81 4.45
C VAL A 385 -16.16 -4.24 4.42
N GLU A 386 -15.38 -3.83 3.41
CA GLU A 386 -13.96 -4.13 3.28
C GLU A 386 -13.15 -3.69 4.52
N SER A 387 -13.45 -2.50 5.07
CA SER A 387 -12.79 -1.98 6.27
C SER A 387 -13.01 -2.85 7.53
N LYS A 388 -14.07 -3.68 7.54
CA LYS A 388 -14.50 -4.50 8.68
C LYS A 388 -14.18 -5.98 8.53
N ILE A 389 -13.83 -6.48 7.33
CA ILE A 389 -13.47 -7.90 7.12
C ILE A 389 -12.38 -8.36 8.09
N ARG A 390 -11.42 -7.51 8.43
CA ARG A 390 -10.37 -7.83 9.41
C ARG A 390 -10.91 -8.16 10.82
N LEU A 391 -12.03 -7.56 11.21
CA LEU A 391 -12.67 -7.85 12.50
C LEU A 391 -13.27 -9.25 12.52
N LEU A 392 -13.84 -9.69 11.39
CA LEU A 392 -14.31 -11.06 11.19
C LEU A 392 -13.15 -12.05 11.29
N VAL A 393 -12.05 -11.79 10.58
CA VAL A 393 -10.85 -12.63 10.66
C VAL A 393 -10.37 -12.73 12.11
N GLY A 394 -10.30 -11.62 12.83
CA GLY A 394 -9.92 -11.63 14.24
C GLY A 394 -10.89 -12.40 15.16
N ALA A 395 -12.19 -12.42 14.86
CA ALA A 395 -13.16 -13.26 15.58
C ALA A 395 -12.93 -14.74 15.29
N LEU A 396 -12.73 -15.10 14.03
CA LEU A 396 -12.45 -16.47 13.60
C LEU A 396 -11.13 -16.99 14.20
N GLU A 397 -10.10 -16.16 14.28
CA GLU A 397 -8.81 -16.52 14.90
C GLU A 397 -8.90 -16.80 16.40
N ARG A 398 -9.91 -16.28 17.11
CA ARG A 398 -10.16 -16.60 18.51
C ARG A 398 -10.92 -17.91 18.69
N ASN A 399 -11.53 -18.43 17.63
CA ASN A 399 -12.21 -19.72 17.68
C ASN A 399 -11.16 -20.84 17.71
N VAL A 400 -11.18 -21.62 18.79
CA VAL A 400 -10.22 -22.72 19.02
C VAL A 400 -10.20 -23.73 17.86
N HIS A 401 -11.31 -23.92 17.16
CA HIS A 401 -11.39 -24.87 16.05
C HIS A 401 -10.76 -24.36 14.75
N ILE A 402 -10.53 -23.05 14.60
CA ILE A 402 -9.98 -22.45 13.37
C ILE A 402 -8.47 -22.27 13.54
N SER A 403 -7.70 -22.82 12.61
CA SER A 403 -6.26 -22.57 12.51
C SER A 403 -5.93 -21.37 11.63
N LEU A 404 -6.74 -21.12 10.61
CA LEU A 404 -6.47 -20.09 9.62
C LEU A 404 -7.76 -19.56 8.99
N ALA A 405 -7.86 -18.23 8.88
CA ALA A 405 -8.84 -17.54 8.05
C ALA A 405 -8.13 -16.67 7.00
N HIS A 406 -8.16 -17.07 5.74
CA HIS A 406 -7.51 -16.37 4.64
C HIS A 406 -8.55 -15.67 3.77
N VAL A 407 -8.51 -14.34 3.72
CA VAL A 407 -9.39 -13.53 2.86
C VAL A 407 -8.81 -13.47 1.45
N ASN A 408 -9.61 -13.80 0.44
CA ASN A 408 -9.26 -13.52 -0.95
C ASN A 408 -9.36 -12.02 -1.21
N GLN A 409 -8.28 -11.42 -1.70
CA GLN A 409 -8.20 -10.00 -2.02
C GLN A 409 -9.03 -9.61 -3.23
N GLN A 410 -9.35 -10.57 -4.11
CA GLN A 410 -10.22 -10.34 -5.24
C GLN A 410 -11.69 -10.53 -4.83
N SER A 411 -12.46 -9.45 -4.95
CA SER A 411 -13.91 -9.48 -4.80
C SER A 411 -14.60 -9.68 -6.15
N PHE A 412 -15.83 -10.19 -6.11
CA PHE A 412 -16.65 -10.47 -7.29
C PHE A 412 -17.86 -9.55 -7.28
N THR A 413 -17.91 -8.60 -8.19
CA THR A 413 -19.06 -7.69 -8.35
C THR A 413 -19.98 -8.20 -9.46
N ALA A 414 -21.27 -8.27 -9.18
CA ALA A 414 -22.31 -8.68 -10.12
C ALA A 414 -23.53 -7.77 -10.00
N SER A 415 -24.06 -7.35 -11.15
CA SER A 415 -25.37 -6.70 -11.25
C SER A 415 -26.45 -7.74 -11.01
N THR A 416 -27.33 -7.49 -10.05
CA THR A 416 -28.50 -8.33 -9.77
C THR A 416 -29.74 -7.73 -10.43
N MET A 417 -30.28 -8.44 -11.42
CA MET A 417 -31.61 -8.17 -11.97
C MET A 417 -32.65 -8.84 -11.06
N GLY A 418 -33.38 -8.04 -10.27
CA GLY A 418 -34.50 -8.50 -9.46
C GLY A 418 -35.82 -7.85 -9.90
N ASN A 419 -36.95 -8.43 -9.50
CA ASN A 419 -38.30 -7.93 -9.84
C ASN A 419 -38.60 -6.47 -9.41
N ASN A 420 -37.73 -5.84 -8.60
CA ASN A 420 -37.92 -4.49 -8.05
C ASN A 420 -36.84 -3.48 -8.49
N GLY A 421 -36.03 -3.79 -9.53
CA GLY A 421 -35.01 -2.89 -10.09
C GLY A 421 -33.61 -3.50 -10.20
N GLU A 422 -32.69 -2.76 -10.85
CA GLU A 422 -31.27 -3.11 -10.95
C GLU A 422 -30.57 -2.86 -9.61
N GLY A 423 -30.11 -3.92 -8.94
CA GLY A 423 -29.26 -3.84 -7.74
C GLY A 423 -27.81 -4.20 -8.05
N MET A 424 -26.88 -3.80 -7.20
CA MET A 424 -25.49 -4.24 -7.27
C MET A 424 -25.15 -5.15 -6.11
N SER A 425 -24.26 -6.11 -6.35
CA SER A 425 -23.72 -6.95 -5.28
C SER A 425 -22.24 -7.24 -5.44
N THR A 426 -21.49 -7.22 -4.35
CA THR A 426 -20.07 -7.60 -4.31
C THR A 426 -19.88 -8.71 -3.29
N THR A 427 -19.07 -9.70 -3.66
CA THR A 427 -18.85 -10.91 -2.86
C THR A 427 -17.36 -11.12 -2.59
N TRP A 428 -17.01 -11.44 -1.35
CA TRP A 428 -15.67 -11.86 -0.94
C TRP A 428 -15.69 -13.32 -0.50
N LEU A 429 -14.54 -13.97 -0.65
CA LEU A 429 -14.34 -15.36 -0.27
C LEU A 429 -13.28 -15.44 0.83
N ILE A 430 -13.57 -16.15 1.92
CA ILE A 430 -12.63 -16.37 3.02
C ILE A 430 -12.42 -17.87 3.15
N GLY A 431 -11.22 -18.36 2.85
CA GLY A 431 -10.82 -19.75 3.01
C GLY A 431 -10.52 -20.07 4.48
N LEU A 432 -10.98 -21.24 4.94
CA LEU A 432 -10.79 -21.70 6.32
C LEU A 432 -9.94 -22.97 6.36
N ARG A 433 -9.03 -23.01 7.34
CA ARG A 433 -8.36 -24.23 7.81
C ARG A 433 -8.78 -24.47 9.25
N PHE A 434 -9.15 -25.72 9.56
CA PHE A 434 -9.54 -26.13 10.91
C PHE A 434 -8.41 -26.87 11.61
N ASN A 435 -8.38 -26.78 12.94
CA ASN A 435 -7.49 -27.54 13.81
C ASN A 435 -7.95 -29.01 13.83
N THR A 436 -7.29 -29.86 13.06
CA THR A 436 -7.64 -31.28 12.88
C THR A 436 -7.68 -32.07 14.19
N GLU A 437 -6.84 -31.72 15.17
CA GLU A 437 -6.81 -32.37 16.48
C GLU A 437 -8.05 -32.04 17.33
N GLN A 438 -8.53 -30.80 17.25
CA GLN A 438 -9.66 -30.31 18.05
C GLN A 438 -11.03 -30.55 17.40
N CYS A 439 -11.05 -30.95 16.12
CA CYS A 439 -12.27 -31.10 15.32
C CYS A 439 -12.68 -32.57 15.08
N LYS A 440 -12.07 -33.54 15.77
CA LYS A 440 -12.45 -34.95 15.63
C LYS A 440 -13.90 -35.16 16.11
N ASN A 441 -14.79 -35.46 15.16
CA ASN A 441 -16.21 -35.80 15.35
C ASN A 441 -17.14 -34.69 15.88
N THR A 442 -16.74 -33.42 15.79
CA THR A 442 -17.54 -32.28 16.26
C THR A 442 -18.17 -31.51 15.10
N LYS A 443 -19.48 -31.23 15.19
CA LYS A 443 -20.13 -30.23 14.33
C LYS A 443 -19.71 -28.86 14.84
N ILE A 444 -18.90 -28.16 14.06
CA ILE A 444 -18.39 -26.83 14.41
C ILE A 444 -19.47 -25.82 14.05
N ASP A 445 -19.93 -25.07 15.06
CA ASP A 445 -20.83 -23.95 14.88
C ASP A 445 -20.04 -22.64 14.91
N LEU A 446 -20.14 -21.87 13.83
CA LEU A 446 -19.50 -20.55 13.72
C LEU A 446 -20.53 -19.42 13.88
N THR A 447 -21.76 -19.72 14.34
CA THR A 447 -22.85 -18.76 14.53
C THR A 447 -22.43 -17.53 15.26
N SER A 448 -22.04 -17.68 16.52
CA SER A 448 -21.62 -16.57 17.37
C SER A 448 -20.53 -15.69 16.75
N ASP A 449 -19.54 -16.31 16.09
CA ASP A 449 -18.42 -15.58 15.48
C ASP A 449 -18.91 -14.69 14.34
N LEU A 450 -19.83 -15.19 13.51
CA LEU A 450 -20.41 -14.41 12.42
C LEU A 450 -21.43 -13.37 12.90
N GLN A 451 -22.20 -13.63 13.97
CA GLN A 451 -23.16 -12.64 14.52
C GLN A 451 -22.46 -11.44 15.15
N SER A 452 -21.22 -11.62 15.64
CA SER A 452 -20.46 -10.53 16.26
C SER A 452 -20.28 -9.30 15.36
N LEU A 453 -20.43 -9.45 14.03
CA LEU A 453 -20.42 -8.33 13.08
C LEU A 453 -21.81 -7.80 12.72
N SER A 454 -22.89 -8.56 12.93
CA SER A 454 -24.23 -8.06 12.64
C SER A 454 -24.64 -6.96 13.62
N ASP A 455 -24.16 -7.04 14.86
CA ASP A 455 -24.41 -6.04 15.91
C ASP A 455 -23.74 -4.68 15.60
N THR A 456 -22.78 -4.65 14.67
CA THR A 456 -22.21 -3.40 14.12
C THR A 456 -23.06 -2.75 13.00
N GLY A 457 -24.29 -3.23 12.75
CA GLY A 457 -25.24 -2.62 11.80
C GLY A 457 -25.22 -3.21 10.38
N MET A 458 -24.67 -4.42 10.20
CA MET A 458 -24.53 -5.08 8.90
C MET A 458 -25.50 -6.27 8.75
N PHE A 459 -26.28 -6.29 7.66
CA PHE A 459 -27.09 -7.44 7.26
C PHE A 459 -26.28 -8.40 6.38
N PHE A 460 -26.10 -9.64 6.84
CA PHE A 460 -25.43 -10.70 6.07
C PHE A 460 -26.44 -11.68 5.48
N PHE A 461 -26.24 -12.07 4.23
CA PHE A 461 -26.94 -13.20 3.62
C PHE A 461 -25.98 -14.37 3.45
N PHE A 462 -26.19 -15.46 4.20
CA PHE A 462 -25.45 -16.71 4.08
C PHE A 462 -26.35 -17.80 3.48
N PHE A 463 -25.79 -18.63 2.58
CA PHE A 463 -26.52 -19.70 1.90
C PHE A 463 -26.06 -21.09 2.34
N LYS A 464 -27.04 -22.01 2.46
CA LYS A 464 -26.88 -23.43 2.75
C LYS A 464 -27.28 -24.31 1.58
N PHE A 465 -26.39 -25.18 1.09
CA PHE A 465 -26.72 -26.28 0.19
C PHE A 465 -26.32 -27.63 0.80
N THR A 466 -27.29 -28.53 0.92
CA THR A 466 -27.12 -29.92 1.36
C THR A 466 -27.24 -30.89 0.19
N THR A 467 -26.63 -32.06 0.33
CA THR A 467 -26.38 -33.08 -0.71
C THR A 467 -27.59 -33.86 -1.23
N ASN A 468 -28.81 -33.61 -0.75
CA ASN A 468 -30.02 -34.24 -1.27
C ASN A 468 -31.01 -33.14 -1.66
N GLY A 469 -31.23 -32.96 -2.98
CA GLY A 469 -31.95 -31.88 -3.63
C GLY A 469 -33.44 -31.68 -3.29
N ASN A 470 -33.80 -31.54 -2.01
CA ASN A 470 -35.12 -31.12 -1.57
C ASN A 470 -35.04 -29.76 -0.87
N VAL A 471 -35.66 -28.74 -1.49
CA VAL A 471 -35.78 -27.37 -0.99
C VAL A 471 -37.01 -27.30 -0.08
N VAL A 472 -36.80 -27.15 1.24
CA VAL A 472 -37.86 -26.69 2.14
C VAL A 472 -37.57 -25.24 2.51
N ARG A 473 -38.40 -24.33 1.98
CA ARG A 473 -38.39 -22.89 2.31
C ARG A 473 -39.09 -22.69 3.64
N HIS A 474 -38.41 -22.07 4.60
CA HIS A 474 -39.09 -21.33 5.66
C HIS A 474 -38.59 -19.88 5.67
N TYR A 475 -39.50 -18.96 5.39
CA TYR A 475 -39.29 -17.52 5.50
C TYR A 475 -39.44 -17.08 6.95
N LYS A 476 -38.38 -16.49 7.51
CA LYS A 476 -38.33 -15.16 8.14
C LYS A 476 -36.95 -15.00 8.79
N SER A 477 -36.54 -13.75 8.90
CA SER A 477 -35.26 -13.22 9.38
C SER A 477 -34.54 -14.06 10.46
N TYR A 478 -33.21 -13.98 10.40
CA TYR A 478 -32.20 -14.51 11.33
C TYR A 478 -31.62 -15.91 11.01
N PHE A 479 -30.32 -15.86 10.67
CA PHE A 479 -29.27 -16.90 10.70
C PHE A 479 -29.52 -18.28 10.05
N TYR A 480 -28.73 -18.59 9.01
CA TYR A 480 -28.47 -19.97 8.57
C TYR A 480 -27.00 -20.18 8.18
N PHE A 481 -26.38 -21.23 8.75
CA PHE A 481 -25.01 -21.69 8.53
C PHE A 481 -24.91 -22.75 7.44
N VAL A 482 -23.94 -22.63 6.52
CA VAL A 482 -23.35 -23.81 5.87
C VAL A 482 -21.92 -23.68 5.40
N LEU A 483 -21.21 -24.79 5.58
CA LEU A 483 -19.94 -25.12 4.95
C LEU A 483 -20.18 -25.81 3.59
N LEU A 484 -19.66 -25.22 2.51
CA LEU A 484 -19.65 -25.86 1.19
C LEU A 484 -18.51 -26.88 1.09
N GLN A 485 -18.78 -28.05 0.50
CA GLN A 485 -17.75 -28.87 -0.15
C GLN A 485 -17.62 -28.44 -1.62
N SER A 486 -16.38 -28.44 -2.10
CA SER A 486 -15.88 -27.69 -3.27
C SER A 486 -16.58 -27.91 -4.62
N THR A 487 -17.32 -28.99 -4.87
CA THR A 487 -17.53 -29.45 -6.26
C THR A 487 -18.73 -28.84 -7.02
N ALA A 488 -19.80 -28.39 -6.35
CA ALA A 488 -21.05 -28.01 -7.03
C ALA A 488 -21.10 -26.55 -7.52
N TRP A 489 -20.62 -25.59 -6.71
CA TRP A 489 -20.62 -24.17 -7.07
C TRP A 489 -19.47 -23.79 -8.03
N LEU A 490 -18.35 -24.52 -7.94
CA LEU A 490 -17.18 -24.36 -8.82
C LEU A 490 -17.53 -24.52 -10.31
N ARG A 491 -18.52 -25.36 -10.67
CA ARG A 491 -18.97 -25.50 -12.06
C ARG A 491 -19.70 -24.26 -12.59
N ALA A 492 -20.46 -23.58 -11.75
CA ALA A 492 -21.20 -22.36 -12.10
C ALA A 492 -20.29 -21.11 -12.19
N VAL A 493 -19.22 -21.05 -11.38
CA VAL A 493 -18.23 -19.96 -11.46
C VAL A 493 -17.24 -20.17 -12.60
N ARG A 494 -16.88 -21.43 -12.92
CA ARG A 494 -16.04 -21.74 -14.10
C ARG A 494 -16.78 -21.50 -15.42
N SER A 495 -18.11 -21.62 -15.47
CA SER A 495 -18.88 -21.31 -16.68
C SER A 495 -19.03 -19.81 -16.96
N THR A 496 -18.99 -18.96 -15.93
CA THR A 496 -19.07 -17.50 -16.07
C THR A 496 -17.72 -16.84 -16.40
N ARG A 497 -16.59 -17.55 -16.22
CA ARG A 497 -15.24 -17.09 -16.64
C ARG A 497 -14.84 -17.50 -18.07
N ARG A 498 -15.66 -18.27 -18.79
CA ARG A 498 -15.43 -18.66 -20.19
C ARG A 498 -16.29 -17.87 -21.19
N GLY A 499 -16.89 -16.76 -20.78
CA GLY A 499 -17.64 -15.83 -21.62
C GLY A 499 -16.83 -14.61 -21.96
#